data_AF-A0A2S9FIZ8-F1
#
_entry.id   AF-A0A2S9FIZ8-F1
#
_cell.length_a   1.000
_cell.length_b   1.000
_cell.length_c   1.000
_cell.angle_alpha   90.00
_cell.angle_beta   90.00
_cell.angle_gamma   90.00
#
_symmetry.space_group_name_H-M   'P 1'
#
loop_
_entity.id
_entity.type
_entity.pdbx_description
1 polymer ?
#
loop_
_entity_poly.entity_id
_entity_poly.type
_entity_poly.pdbx_seq_one_letter_code
_entity_poly.pdbx_strand_id
1 'polypeptide(L)' 'LWVKLTQAVGADARDGVWQHPDLLPSASDLDEPAGFIDRMIGGDTSGLDSAFEQAIADLERDDDEKDRPKEA' A
#
# COMPACT_ATOMS: atom_id res chain seq x y z
N LEU A 1 -10.08 10.90 4.28
CA LEU A 1 -8.66 10.60 4.49
C LEU A 1 -8.43 9.15 4.95
N TRP A 2 -8.71 8.81 6.21
CA TRP A 2 -8.27 7.56 6.83
C TRP A 2 -8.68 6.26 6.14
N VAL A 3 -9.90 6.17 5.60
CA VAL A 3 -10.33 5.00 4.81
C VAL A 3 -9.47 4.82 3.56
N LYS A 4 -9.16 5.92 2.85
CA LYS A 4 -8.30 5.89 1.66
C LYS A 4 -6.85 5.55 2.03
N LEU A 5 -6.36 6.05 3.17
CA LEU A 5 -5.03 5.70 3.68
C LEU A 5 -4.94 4.19 3.99
N THR A 6 -5.91 3.62 4.71
CA THR A 6 -5.95 2.18 4.98
C THR A 6 -6.03 1.35 3.70
N GLN A 7 -6.75 1.80 2.68
CA GLN A 7 -6.81 1.10 1.39
C GLN A 7 -5.48 1.18 0.63
N ALA A 8 -4.71 2.26 0.80
CA ALA A 8 -3.47 2.47 0.07
C ALA A 8 -2.24 1.82 0.74
N VAL A 9 -2.13 1.90 2.07
CA VAL A 9 -0.96 1.43 2.82
C VAL A 9 -1.26 0.38 3.90
N GLY A 10 -2.53 0.00 4.06
CA GLY A 10 -2.96 -0.97 5.07
C GLY A 10 -3.28 -0.38 6.44
N ALA A 11 -3.80 -1.23 7.33
CA ALA A 11 -4.15 -0.83 8.69
C ALA A 11 -2.92 -0.64 9.59
N ASP A 12 -1.88 -1.46 9.41
CA ASP A 12 -0.66 -1.39 10.22
C ASP A 12 0.08 -0.06 10.03
N ALA A 13 0.23 0.39 8.78
CA ALA A 13 0.85 1.69 8.48
C ALA A 13 0.02 2.86 9.01
N ARG A 14 -1.33 2.79 8.90
CA ARG A 14 -2.21 3.79 9.52
C ARG A 14 -1.99 3.84 11.02
N ASP A 15 -1.93 2.68 11.67
CA ASP A 15 -1.80 2.61 13.12
C ASP A 15 -0.42 3.09 13.59
N GLY A 16 0.63 2.91 12.78
CA GLY A 16 1.93 3.55 12.96
C GLY A 16 1.85 5.08 13.01
N VAL A 17 1.06 5.70 12.13
CA VAL A 17 0.80 7.15 12.17
C VAL A 17 0.13 7.55 13.50
N TRP A 18 -0.75 6.71 14.04
CA TRP A 18 -1.37 6.96 15.34
C TRP A 18 -0.41 6.80 16.54
N GLN A 19 0.67 6.02 16.40
CA GLN A 19 1.71 5.89 17.44
C GLN A 19 2.64 7.12 17.51
N HIS A 20 2.65 7.96 16.48
CA HIS A 20 3.56 9.09 16.34
C HIS A 20 2.76 10.38 16.06
N PRO A 21 2.43 11.18 17.10
CA PRO A 21 1.56 12.34 16.97
C PRO A 21 2.12 13.44 16.04
N ASP A 22 3.42 13.42 15.76
CA ASP A 22 4.11 14.26 14.79
C ASP A 22 3.85 13.87 13.32
N LEU A 23 3.45 12.62 13.07
CA LEU A 23 3.09 12.11 11.74
C LEU A 23 1.60 12.31 11.43
N LEU A 24 0.82 12.83 12.39
CA LEU A 24 -0.61 13.04 12.17
C LEU A 24 -0.85 14.08 11.07
N PRO A 25 -1.84 13.83 10.19
CA PRO A 25 -2.23 14.75 9.14
C PRO A 25 -2.68 16.09 9.73
N SER A 26 -2.27 17.18 9.11
CA SER A 26 -2.70 18.53 9.43
C SER A 26 -4.12 18.79 8.89
N ALA A 27 -4.71 19.94 9.24
CA ALA A 27 -6.02 20.33 8.71
C ALA A 27 -6.04 20.39 7.17
N SER A 28 -4.95 20.85 6.54
CA SER A 28 -4.83 20.93 5.08
C SER A 28 -4.80 19.55 4.41
N ASP A 29 -4.31 18.52 5.09
CA ASP A 29 -4.34 17.13 4.61
C ASP A 29 -5.76 16.56 4.62
N LEU A 30 -6.64 17.06 5.50
CA LEU A 30 -8.05 16.66 5.52
C LEU A 30 -8.80 17.20 4.30
N ASP A 31 -8.47 18.42 3.88
CA ASP A 31 -9.01 19.06 2.68
C ASP A 31 -8.45 18.42 1.40
N GLU A 32 -7.18 18.00 1.42
CA GLU A 32 -6.52 17.37 0.28
C GLU A 32 -5.93 15.97 0.63
N PRO A 33 -6.79 14.95 0.78
CA PRO A 33 -6.37 13.63 1.25
C PRO A 33 -5.33 12.93 0.35
N ALA A 34 -5.33 13.26 -0.94
CA ALA A 34 -4.44 12.64 -1.91
C ALA A 34 -2.98 13.04 -1.67
N GLY A 35 -2.70 14.30 -1.33
CA GLY A 35 -1.33 14.77 -1.09
C GLY A 35 -0.70 14.16 0.17
N PHE A 36 -1.50 13.90 1.21
CA PHE A 36 -1.01 13.18 2.39
C PHE A 36 -0.67 11.73 2.07
N ILE A 37 -1.55 11.05 1.33
CA ILE A 37 -1.35 9.65 0.93
C ILE A 37 -0.14 9.54 0.00
N ASP A 38 0.02 10.45 -0.95
CA ASP A 38 1.17 10.48 -1.87
C ASP A 38 2.49 10.72 -1.13
N ARG A 39 2.50 11.55 -0.07
CA ARG A 39 3.65 11.68 0.83
C ARG A 39 3.95 10.42 1.64
N MET A 40 2.91 9.76 2.15
CA MET A 40 3.06 8.50 2.89
C MET A 40 3.56 7.37 1.99
N ILE A 41 3.15 7.37 0.72
CA ILE A 41 3.62 6.40 -0.27
C ILE A 41 5.02 6.81 -0.73
N GLY A 42 5.15 7.93 -1.43
CA GLY A 42 6.42 8.39 -2.01
C GLY A 42 7.54 8.77 -1.02
N GLY A 43 7.25 8.90 0.28
CA GLY A 43 8.22 9.31 1.31
C GLY A 43 8.90 8.18 2.08
N ASP A 44 8.30 6.98 2.14
CA ASP A 44 8.84 5.87 2.97
C ASP A 44 8.49 4.45 2.45
N THR A 45 7.83 4.29 1.29
CA THR A 45 7.42 2.96 0.78
C THR A 45 8.46 2.21 -0.02
N SER A 46 9.74 2.56 0.01
CA SER A 46 10.77 1.73 -0.67
C SER A 46 10.71 0.25 -0.23
N GLY A 47 10.24 -0.04 0.99
CA GLY A 47 9.95 -1.40 1.46
C GLY A 47 8.56 -1.94 1.09
N LEU A 48 7.55 -1.08 0.94
CA LEU A 48 6.18 -1.49 0.58
C LEU A 48 6.04 -1.77 -0.92
N ASP A 49 6.70 -1.00 -1.79
CA ASP A 49 6.74 -1.25 -3.24
C ASP A 49 7.34 -2.63 -3.53
N SER A 50 8.40 -2.99 -2.82
CA SER A 50 9.00 -4.34 -2.94
C SER A 50 8.04 -5.44 -2.50
N ALA A 51 7.25 -5.24 -1.44
CA ALA A 51 6.27 -6.21 -0.98
C ALA A 51 5.06 -6.32 -1.93
N PHE A 52 4.65 -5.21 -2.54
CA PHE A 52 3.56 -5.17 -3.51
C PHE A 52 3.97 -5.79 -4.85
N GLU A 53 5.16 -5.47 -5.36
CA GLU A 53 5.74 -6.11 -6.54
C GLU A 53 5.90 -7.62 -6.34
N GLN A 54 6.36 -8.04 -5.16
CA GLN A 54 6.51 -9.45 -4.84
C GLN A 54 5.16 -10.17 -4.76
N ALA A 55 4.11 -9.52 -4.23
CA ALA A 55 2.75 -10.07 -4.21
C ALA A 55 2.13 -10.18 -5.62
N ILE A 56 2.39 -9.21 -6.51
CA ILE A 56 1.95 -9.24 -7.90
C ILE A 56 2.67 -10.36 -8.67
N ALA A 57 3.99 -10.50 -8.48
CA ALA A 57 4.78 -11.53 -9.14
C ALA A 57 4.41 -12.96 -8.69
N ASP A 58 3.96 -13.13 -7.45
CA ASP A 58 3.46 -14.42 -6.94
C ASP A 58 2.12 -14.78 -7.59
N LEU A 59 1.23 -13.79 -7.74
CA LEU A 59 -0.05 -13.94 -8.44
C LEU A 59 0.11 -14.29 -9.93
N GLU A 60 1.07 -13.70 -10.64
CA GLU A 60 1.35 -14.05 -12.04
C GLU A 60 1.90 -15.48 -12.19
N ARG A 61 2.76 -15.94 -11.28
CA ARG A 61 3.25 -17.33 -11.30
C ARG A 61 2.15 -18.37 -11.13
N ASP A 62 1.20 -18.10 -10.24
CA ASP A 62 0.05 -18.97 -9.99
C ASP A 62 -0.91 -19.04 -11.20
N ASP A 63 -0.93 -18.02 -12.05
CA ASP A 63 -1.74 -17.98 -13.28
C ASP A 63 -1.07 -18.77 -14.42
N ASP A 64 0.25 -18.63 -14.60
CA ASP A 64 1.04 -19.42 -15.55
C ASP A 64 1.00 -20.93 -15.27
N GLU A 65 0.89 -21.35 -14.01
CA GLU A 65 0.84 -22.78 -13.65
C GLU A 65 -0.53 -23.42 -13.93
N LYS A 66 -1.60 -22.63 -13.99
CA LYS A 66 -2.97 -23.10 -14.33
C LYS A 66 -3.20 -23.24 -15.83
N ASP A 67 -2.50 -22.47 -16.66
CA ASP A 67 -2.66 -22.46 -18.12
C ASP A 67 -1.76 -23.47 -18.85
N ARG A 68 -0.97 -24.27 -18.12
CA ARG A 68 -0.24 -25.40 -18.70
C ARG A 68 -1.23 -26.50 -19.10
N PRO A 69 -1.43 -26.80 -20.40
CA PRO A 69 -2.20 -27.96 -20.79
C PRO A 69 -1.50 -29.18 -20.23
N LYS A 70 -2.20 -29.94 -19.38
CA LYS A 70 -1.74 -31.26 -18.98
C LYS A 70 -1.91 -32.16 -20.20
N GLU A 71 -0.89 -32.17 -21.05
CA GLU A 71 -0.77 -33.17 -22.11
C GLU A 71 -0.76 -34.55 -21.42
N ALA A 72 -1.84 -35.30 -21.65
CA ALA A 72 -2.06 -36.68 -21.24
C ALA A 72 -2.22 -37.54 -22.49
#